data_AF-A0A2N2IFN4-F1
#
_entry.id   AF-A0A2N2IFN4-F1
#
_cell.length_a   1.000
_cell.length_b   1.000
_cell.length_c   1.000
_cell.angle_alpha   90.00
_cell.angle_beta   90.00
_cell.angle_gamma   90.00
#
_symmetry.space_group_name_H-M   'P 1'
#
loop_
_entity.id
_entity.type
_entity.pdbx_description
1 polymer ?
#
loop_
_entity_poly.entity_id
_entity_poly.type
_entity_poly.pdbx_seq_one_letter_code
_entity_poly.pdbx_strand_id
1 'polypeptide(L)'
;EVRQAMKYLVDYATIADTIMKGRVVVHEAFLPLGFLGALEDNPFSLNVAKAKELLAAAGYPNGFKVTMDTRNTDEITGIATAIQQTMALAGIELELIPGDGQQTLTKYRARNHDIYIGRWGPDYQDPHTNADTFARNPNNADDAAAKPLAWRNAWDIPEMTAKTDAAVLEADAGTRAQMYLDLQREHQEVSPFIIMFQEIEVMARRAGVQGFVVGPSFNDNSFRAVTK
;
A
#
# COMPACT_ATOMS: atom_id res chain seq x y z
N GLU A 1 0.53 -8.29 -16.26
CA GLU A 1 0.03 -7.23 -17.17
C GLU A 1 -1.14 -6.44 -16.58
N VAL A 2 -2.29 -7.04 -16.22
CA VAL A 2 -3.44 -6.28 -15.67
C VAL A 2 -3.05 -5.46 -14.42
N ARG A 3 -2.33 -6.07 -13.47
CA ARG A 3 -1.85 -5.38 -12.24
C ARG A 3 -1.00 -4.15 -12.55
N GLN A 4 -0.11 -4.28 -13.52
CA GLN A 4 0.76 -3.20 -14.02
C GLN A 4 -0.07 -2.10 -14.68
N ALA A 5 -1.05 -2.47 -15.52
CA ALA A 5 -1.96 -1.52 -16.13
C ALA A 5 -2.71 -0.70 -15.07
N MET A 6 -3.19 -1.35 -14.01
CA MET A 6 -3.89 -0.67 -12.92
C MET A 6 -2.97 0.30 -12.16
N LYS A 7 -1.68 -0.02 -11.97
CA LYS A 7 -0.69 0.91 -11.39
C LYS A 7 -0.48 2.15 -12.24
N TYR A 8 -0.42 2.01 -13.57
CA TYR A 8 -0.37 3.14 -14.52
C TYR A 8 -1.67 3.91 -14.65
N LEU A 9 -2.78 3.41 -14.09
CA LEU A 9 -4.07 4.11 -14.10
C LEU A 9 -4.30 4.95 -12.85
N VAL A 10 -3.32 5.08 -11.95
CA VAL A 10 -3.41 5.97 -10.79
C VAL A 10 -2.66 7.28 -11.07
N ASP A 11 -3.33 8.40 -10.81
CA ASP A 11 -2.71 9.72 -10.85
C ASP A 11 -2.17 10.11 -9.46
N TYR A 12 -1.06 9.49 -9.09
CA TYR A 12 -0.44 9.66 -7.78
C TYR A 12 -0.17 11.13 -7.45
N ALA A 13 0.38 11.89 -8.41
CA ALA A 13 0.73 13.29 -8.21
C ALA A 13 -0.50 14.16 -7.98
N THR A 14 -1.52 14.07 -8.86
CA THR A 14 -2.74 14.87 -8.70
C THR A 14 -3.44 14.55 -7.39
N ILE A 15 -3.55 13.27 -7.01
CA ILE A 15 -4.17 12.87 -5.74
C ILE A 15 -3.40 13.44 -4.55
N ALA A 16 -2.06 13.35 -4.55
CA ALA A 16 -1.20 13.90 -3.50
C ALA A 16 -1.33 15.43 -3.37
N ASP A 17 -1.36 16.15 -4.50
CA ASP A 17 -1.34 17.62 -4.53
C ASP A 17 -2.70 18.28 -4.33
N THR A 18 -3.80 17.53 -4.49
CA THR A 18 -5.17 18.06 -4.40
C THR A 18 -5.96 17.45 -3.24
N ILE A 19 -6.26 16.16 -3.30
CA ILE A 19 -7.10 15.46 -2.31
C ILE A 19 -6.35 15.31 -0.99
N MET A 20 -5.06 14.96 -1.06
CA MET A 20 -4.22 14.65 0.09
C MET A 20 -3.17 15.72 0.40
N LYS A 21 -3.42 16.96 -0.04
CA LYS A 21 -2.45 18.05 0.00
C LYS A 21 -1.86 18.27 1.39
N GLY A 22 -0.52 18.14 1.48
CA GLY A 22 0.22 18.33 2.73
C GLY A 22 0.03 17.23 3.77
N ARG A 23 -0.67 16.15 3.43
CA ARG A 23 -0.95 15.01 4.31
C ARG A 23 -0.24 13.74 3.87
N VAL A 24 0.28 13.69 2.64
CA VAL A 24 1.02 12.56 2.09
C VAL A 24 2.20 13.00 1.23
N VAL A 25 3.10 12.07 0.98
CA VAL A 25 4.04 12.09 -0.15
C VAL A 25 3.81 10.87 -1.03
N VAL A 26 4.07 10.98 -2.33
CA VAL A 26 4.05 9.82 -3.24
C VAL A 26 5.13 8.84 -2.77
N HIS A 27 4.72 7.60 -2.55
CA HIS A 27 5.58 6.52 -2.08
C HIS A 27 5.01 5.19 -2.55
N GLU A 28 5.68 4.56 -3.49
CA GLU A 28 5.16 3.36 -4.19
C GLU A 28 5.72 2.05 -3.62
N ALA A 29 6.37 2.07 -2.45
CA ALA A 29 6.98 0.91 -1.82
C ALA A 29 6.34 0.54 -0.48
N PHE A 30 6.33 -0.75 -0.13
CA PHE A 30 5.65 -1.21 1.10
C PHE A 30 6.33 -0.75 2.39
N LEU A 31 7.63 -0.42 2.34
CA LEU A 31 8.36 -0.01 3.52
C LEU A 31 8.42 1.53 3.56
N PRO A 32 7.92 2.18 4.62
CA PRO A 32 7.96 3.63 4.73
C PRO A 32 9.39 4.19 4.75
N LEU A 33 9.56 5.38 4.18
CA LEU A 33 10.76 6.20 4.31
C LEU A 33 11.14 6.36 5.79
N GLY A 34 12.45 6.26 6.06
CA GLY A 34 13.02 6.29 7.41
C GLY A 34 13.40 4.92 7.97
N PHE A 35 12.92 3.83 7.38
CA PHE A 35 13.37 2.47 7.71
C PHE A 35 14.65 2.08 6.95
N LEU A 36 15.42 1.15 7.51
CA LEU A 36 16.59 0.57 6.85
C LEU A 36 16.19 -0.07 5.52
N GLY A 37 16.80 0.37 4.42
CA GLY A 37 16.50 -0.14 3.08
C GLY A 37 15.15 0.29 2.52
N ALA A 38 14.54 1.38 3.01
CA ALA A 38 13.35 1.96 2.38
C ALA A 38 13.65 2.41 0.94
N LEU A 39 12.81 1.99 -0.01
CA LEU A 39 12.96 2.31 -1.42
C LEU A 39 12.30 3.65 -1.73
N GLU A 40 13.00 4.54 -2.43
CA GLU A 40 12.49 5.88 -2.83
C GLU A 40 12.03 5.94 -4.30
N ASP A 41 12.25 4.86 -5.06
CA ASP A 41 11.86 4.78 -6.47
C ASP A 41 10.32 4.79 -6.57
N ASN A 42 9.78 5.68 -7.42
CA ASN A 42 8.35 5.75 -7.76
C ASN A 42 8.20 5.52 -9.28
N PRO A 43 8.26 4.27 -9.76
CA PRO A 43 8.30 3.96 -11.20
C PRO A 43 6.97 4.23 -11.93
N PHE A 44 5.85 4.36 -11.22
CA PHE A 44 4.54 4.56 -11.83
C PHE A 44 4.14 6.03 -11.87
N SER A 45 3.37 6.36 -12.91
CA SER A 45 2.68 7.64 -13.06
C SER A 45 1.50 7.41 -14.01
N LEU A 46 0.52 8.32 -14.01
CA LEU A 46 -0.66 8.15 -14.87
C LEU A 46 -0.23 8.04 -16.35
N ASN A 47 -0.45 6.86 -16.94
CA ASN A 47 -0.17 6.57 -18.33
C ASN A 47 -1.26 5.67 -18.92
N VAL A 48 -2.35 6.29 -19.36
CA VAL A 48 -3.52 5.60 -19.95
C VAL A 48 -3.14 4.81 -21.21
N ALA A 49 -2.21 5.32 -22.02
CA ALA A 49 -1.77 4.63 -23.24
C ALA A 49 -1.05 3.32 -22.91
N LYS A 50 -0.11 3.36 -21.96
CA LYS A 50 0.60 2.15 -21.49
C LYS A 50 -0.35 1.17 -20.82
N ALA A 51 -1.29 1.66 -20.02
CA ALA A 51 -2.31 0.81 -19.39
C ALA A 51 -3.17 0.09 -20.44
N LYS A 52 -3.62 0.78 -21.49
CA LYS A 52 -4.39 0.16 -22.60
C LYS A 52 -3.58 -0.90 -23.34
N GLU A 53 -2.31 -0.63 -23.62
CA GLU A 53 -1.39 -1.61 -24.24
C GLU A 53 -1.30 -2.89 -23.39
N LEU A 54 -1.07 -2.74 -22.09
CA LEU A 54 -0.97 -3.85 -21.14
C LEU A 54 -2.30 -4.61 -21.00
N LEU A 55 -3.44 -3.91 -20.95
CA LEU A 55 -4.77 -4.52 -20.90
C LEU A 55 -5.07 -5.31 -22.18
N ALA A 56 -4.76 -4.76 -23.35
CA ALA A 56 -4.92 -5.46 -24.63
C ALA A 56 -4.04 -6.71 -24.70
N ALA A 57 -2.76 -6.62 -24.31
CA ALA A 57 -1.85 -7.75 -24.21
C ALA A 57 -2.35 -8.84 -23.23
N ALA A 58 -3.05 -8.43 -22.17
CA ALA A 58 -3.69 -9.33 -21.22
C ALA A 58 -5.03 -9.94 -21.68
N GLY A 59 -5.52 -9.58 -22.88
CA GLY A 59 -6.80 -10.08 -23.41
C GLY A 59 -8.03 -9.22 -23.04
N TYR A 60 -7.84 -8.02 -22.48
CA TYR A 60 -8.90 -7.10 -22.08
C TYR A 60 -8.85 -5.76 -22.86
N PRO A 61 -8.88 -5.75 -24.21
CA PRO A 61 -8.73 -4.52 -25.00
C PRO A 61 -9.85 -3.49 -24.77
N ASN A 62 -11.00 -3.94 -24.26
CA ASN A 62 -12.16 -3.09 -23.93
C ASN A 62 -12.35 -2.91 -22.42
N GLY A 63 -11.36 -3.29 -21.61
CA GLY A 63 -11.46 -3.30 -20.15
C GLY A 63 -12.41 -4.38 -19.62
N PHE A 64 -12.89 -4.18 -18.40
CA PHE A 64 -13.76 -5.09 -17.65
C PHE A 64 -14.43 -4.35 -16.49
N LYS A 65 -15.41 -4.99 -15.85
CA LYS A 65 -16.03 -4.48 -14.63
C LYS A 65 -15.37 -5.07 -13.39
N VAL A 66 -15.17 -4.26 -12.36
CA VAL A 66 -14.59 -4.68 -11.08
C VAL A 66 -15.12 -3.82 -9.93
N THR A 67 -15.18 -4.36 -8.73
CA THR A 67 -15.63 -3.61 -7.55
C THR A 67 -14.47 -3.12 -6.67
N MET A 68 -14.68 -2.05 -5.90
CA MET A 68 -13.75 -1.62 -4.86
C MET A 68 -14.50 -1.35 -3.56
N ASP A 69 -14.14 -2.08 -2.50
CA ASP A 69 -14.59 -1.83 -1.14
C ASP A 69 -13.85 -0.61 -0.57
N THR A 70 -14.61 0.43 -0.22
CA THR A 70 -14.08 1.71 0.26
C THR A 70 -14.66 2.06 1.62
N ARG A 71 -13.85 2.64 2.50
CA ARG A 71 -14.38 3.26 3.72
C ARG A 71 -15.14 4.52 3.34
N ASN A 72 -16.32 4.72 3.92
CA ASN A 72 -17.13 5.92 3.71
C ASN A 72 -16.59 7.13 4.50
N THR A 73 -15.39 7.60 4.14
CA THR A 73 -14.78 8.84 4.63
C THR A 73 -14.40 9.70 3.43
N ASP A 74 -14.56 11.02 3.55
CA ASP A 74 -14.33 11.99 2.46
C ASP A 74 -12.98 11.79 1.76
N GLU A 75 -11.95 11.46 2.55
CA GLU A 75 -10.61 11.20 2.07
C GLU A 75 -10.53 9.97 1.15
N ILE A 76 -11.02 8.82 1.64
CA ILE A 76 -10.90 7.55 0.93
C ILE A 76 -11.86 7.50 -0.26
N THR A 77 -13.06 8.07 -0.12
CA THR A 77 -14.02 8.17 -1.23
C THR A 77 -13.53 9.14 -2.31
N GLY A 78 -12.85 10.24 -1.93
CA GLY A 78 -12.20 11.16 -2.86
C GLY A 78 -11.12 10.47 -3.69
N ILE A 79 -10.19 9.76 -3.04
CA ILE A 79 -9.14 8.98 -3.72
C ILE A 79 -9.76 7.93 -4.64
N ALA A 80 -10.72 7.14 -4.14
CA ALA A 80 -11.36 6.09 -4.91
C ALA A 80 -12.11 6.63 -6.15
N THR A 81 -12.72 7.82 -6.03
CA THR A 81 -13.39 8.49 -7.17
C THR A 81 -12.37 8.93 -8.23
N ALA A 82 -11.23 9.48 -7.83
CA ALA A 82 -10.16 9.85 -8.76
C ALA A 82 -9.60 8.61 -9.50
N ILE A 83 -9.44 7.49 -8.80
CA ILE A 83 -9.05 6.21 -9.40
C ILE A 83 -10.13 5.69 -10.35
N GLN A 84 -11.41 5.75 -9.96
CA GLN A 84 -12.53 5.35 -10.83
C GLN A 84 -12.53 6.14 -12.15
N GLN A 85 -12.32 7.45 -12.09
CA GLN A 85 -12.29 8.32 -13.28
C GLN A 85 -11.15 7.96 -14.23
N THR A 86 -9.95 7.74 -13.69
CA THR A 86 -8.76 7.40 -14.48
C THR A 86 -8.83 5.98 -15.05
N MET A 87 -9.34 5.01 -14.29
CA MET A 87 -9.60 3.64 -14.78
C MET A 87 -10.63 3.60 -15.91
N ALA A 88 -11.67 4.44 -15.87
CA ALA A 88 -12.67 4.54 -16.93
C ALA A 88 -12.06 4.97 -18.27
N LEU A 89 -10.97 5.75 -18.27
CA LEU A 89 -10.26 6.14 -19.50
C LEU A 89 -9.68 4.94 -20.26
N ALA A 90 -9.44 3.83 -19.57
CA ALA A 90 -8.97 2.55 -20.11
C ALA A 90 -10.08 1.50 -20.27
N GLY A 91 -11.35 1.88 -20.11
CA GLY A 91 -12.50 0.99 -20.27
C GLY A 91 -12.78 0.11 -19.06
N ILE A 92 -12.12 0.35 -17.92
CA ILE A 92 -12.41 -0.38 -16.68
C ILE A 92 -13.59 0.31 -15.97
N GLU A 93 -14.70 -0.41 -15.81
CA GLU A 93 -15.85 0.03 -15.00
C GLU A 93 -15.58 -0.33 -13.54
N LEU A 94 -15.07 0.63 -12.76
CA LEU A 94 -14.84 0.48 -11.33
C LEU A 94 -16.11 0.85 -10.54
N GLU A 95 -16.75 -0.11 -9.89
CA GLU A 95 -17.90 0.12 -8.99
C GLU A 95 -17.42 0.32 -7.54
N LEU A 96 -17.66 1.50 -6.97
CA LEU A 96 -17.30 1.79 -5.58
C LEU A 96 -18.38 1.27 -4.63
N ILE A 97 -17.99 0.46 -3.65
CA ILE A 97 -18.86 -0.08 -2.61
C ILE A 97 -18.45 0.57 -1.28
N PRO A 98 -19.05 1.73 -0.92
CA PRO A 98 -18.78 2.37 0.35
C PRO A 98 -19.42 1.60 1.49
N GLY A 99 -18.67 1.41 2.58
CA GLY A 99 -19.17 0.80 3.81
C GLY A 99 -18.50 1.38 5.05
N ASP A 100 -18.94 0.96 6.22
CA ASP A 100 -18.20 1.29 7.44
C ASP A 100 -16.84 0.55 7.48
N GLY A 101 -15.92 1.07 8.30
CA GLY A 101 -14.56 0.54 8.37
C GLY A 101 -14.46 -0.90 8.87
N GLN A 102 -15.41 -1.36 9.70
CA GLN A 102 -15.43 -2.73 10.20
C GLN A 102 -15.97 -3.68 9.13
N GLN A 103 -17.04 -3.31 8.43
CA GLN A 103 -17.63 -4.11 7.36
C GLN A 103 -16.63 -4.36 6.22
N THR A 104 -16.05 -3.30 5.68
CA THR A 104 -15.08 -3.38 4.57
C THR A 104 -13.84 -4.19 4.95
N LEU A 105 -13.30 -3.98 6.17
CA LEU A 105 -12.16 -4.74 6.67
C LEU A 105 -12.49 -6.23 6.92
N THR A 106 -13.69 -6.53 7.39
CA THR A 106 -14.13 -7.91 7.61
C THR A 106 -14.22 -8.66 6.28
N LYS A 107 -14.80 -8.04 5.25
CA LYS A 107 -14.86 -8.58 3.89
C LYS A 107 -13.46 -8.81 3.31
N TYR A 108 -12.56 -7.83 3.44
CA TYR A 108 -11.16 -7.96 3.03
C TYR A 108 -10.41 -9.12 3.72
N ARG A 109 -10.57 -9.24 5.05
CA ARG A 109 -9.96 -10.33 5.83
C ARG A 109 -10.50 -11.71 5.46
N ALA A 110 -11.71 -11.78 4.93
CA ALA A 110 -12.34 -12.99 4.43
C ALA A 110 -11.96 -13.33 2.97
N ARG A 111 -11.11 -12.53 2.30
CA ARG A 111 -10.77 -12.65 0.86
C ARG A 111 -11.97 -12.49 -0.09
N ASN A 112 -13.05 -11.87 0.38
CA ASN A 112 -14.28 -11.74 -0.39
C ASN A 112 -14.35 -10.38 -1.11
N HIS A 113 -13.27 -9.92 -1.74
CA HIS A 113 -13.18 -8.60 -2.40
C HIS A 113 -12.51 -8.73 -3.76
N ASP A 114 -12.86 -7.82 -4.68
CA ASP A 114 -12.05 -7.63 -5.89
C ASP A 114 -10.89 -6.67 -5.60
N ILE A 115 -11.21 -5.47 -5.11
CA ILE A 115 -10.25 -4.44 -4.71
C ILE A 115 -10.64 -3.90 -3.33
N TYR A 116 -9.65 -3.69 -2.46
CA TYR A 116 -9.82 -3.02 -1.18
C TYR A 116 -8.84 -1.85 -1.09
N ILE A 117 -9.35 -0.65 -0.77
CA ILE A 117 -8.50 0.49 -0.42
C ILE A 117 -8.36 0.57 1.10
N GLY A 118 -7.12 0.64 1.57
CA GLY A 118 -6.83 0.69 2.99
C GLY A 118 -5.47 1.28 3.29
N ARG A 119 -5.25 1.49 4.59
CA ARG A 119 -4.00 1.96 5.16
C ARG A 119 -3.34 0.84 5.94
N TRP A 120 -2.02 0.75 5.85
CA TRP A 120 -1.19 -0.07 6.72
C TRP A 120 -0.08 0.79 7.32
N GLY A 121 0.45 0.38 8.47
CA GLY A 121 1.58 1.04 9.13
C GLY A 121 2.48 0.00 9.81
N PRO A 122 3.75 0.35 10.07
CA PRO A 122 4.67 -0.52 10.78
C PRO A 122 4.24 -0.73 12.23
N ASP A 123 4.34 -1.97 12.72
CA ASP A 123 4.01 -2.36 14.09
C ASP A 123 5.24 -2.33 15.01
N TYR A 124 6.45 -2.45 14.44
CA TYR A 124 7.73 -2.39 15.15
C TYR A 124 8.83 -1.78 14.28
N GLN A 125 9.90 -1.30 14.90
CA GLN A 125 10.99 -0.52 14.26
C GLN A 125 12.03 -1.40 13.56
N ASP A 126 11.58 -2.23 12.63
CA ASP A 126 12.43 -3.06 11.78
C ASP A 126 11.78 -3.27 10.40
N PRO A 127 12.52 -3.28 9.28
CA PRO A 127 11.94 -3.42 7.95
C PRO A 127 11.05 -4.65 7.74
N HIS A 128 11.30 -5.71 8.51
CA HIS A 128 10.52 -6.94 8.44
C HIS A 128 9.05 -6.72 8.82
N THR A 129 8.71 -5.66 9.58
CA THR A 129 7.32 -5.35 9.98
C THR A 129 6.37 -5.24 8.79
N ASN A 130 6.81 -4.67 7.68
CA ASN A 130 6.00 -4.57 6.47
C ASN A 130 6.37 -5.67 5.47
N ALA A 131 7.63 -6.13 5.42
CA ALA A 131 8.00 -7.23 4.53
C ALA A 131 7.23 -8.53 4.87
N ASP A 132 7.06 -8.88 6.15
CA ASP A 132 6.30 -10.08 6.58
C ASP A 132 4.81 -10.01 6.20
N THR A 133 4.26 -8.81 6.02
CA THR A 133 2.84 -8.63 5.68
C THR A 133 2.60 -8.49 4.18
N PHE A 134 3.44 -7.73 3.46
CA PHE A 134 3.29 -7.45 2.02
C PHE A 134 4.02 -8.44 1.11
N ALA A 135 5.18 -8.95 1.52
CA ALA A 135 6.11 -9.69 0.68
C ALA A 135 6.34 -11.15 1.17
N ARG A 136 5.47 -11.66 2.03
CA ARG A 136 5.56 -13.01 2.58
C ARG A 136 4.20 -13.69 2.68
N ASN A 137 4.11 -14.91 2.16
CA ASN A 137 2.91 -15.76 2.21
C ASN A 137 3.32 -17.24 2.25
N PRO A 138 3.66 -17.80 3.43
CA PRO A 138 4.22 -19.13 3.54
C PRO A 138 3.21 -20.26 3.24
N ASN A 139 1.91 -19.98 3.34
CA ASN A 139 0.85 -20.92 3.00
C ASN A 139 -0.36 -20.15 2.45
N ASN A 140 -0.66 -20.30 1.16
CA ASN A 140 -1.77 -19.60 0.52
C ASN A 140 -3.14 -20.30 0.67
N ALA A 141 -3.21 -21.47 1.30
CA ALA A 141 -4.44 -22.21 1.52
C ALA A 141 -5.45 -21.43 2.37
N ASP A 142 -6.74 -21.70 2.19
CA ASP A 142 -7.82 -20.98 2.88
C ASP A 142 -7.84 -21.23 4.40
N ASP A 143 -7.30 -22.36 4.85
CA ASP A 143 -7.17 -22.77 6.25
C ASP A 143 -5.83 -22.36 6.89
N ALA A 144 -5.01 -21.56 6.20
CA ALA A 144 -3.73 -21.10 6.72
C ALA A 144 -3.88 -20.35 8.06
N ALA A 145 -2.98 -20.67 9.00
CA ALA A 145 -2.94 -20.02 10.31
C ALA A 145 -2.48 -18.55 10.21
N ALA A 146 -1.45 -18.29 9.41
CA ALA A 146 -0.95 -16.95 9.14
C ALA A 146 -1.76 -16.31 8.00
N LYS A 147 -2.23 -15.06 8.21
CA LYS A 147 -3.05 -14.32 7.24
C LYS A 147 -2.46 -12.92 6.94
N PRO A 148 -1.21 -12.86 6.42
CA PRO A 148 -0.58 -11.60 5.98
C PRO A 148 -1.37 -10.94 4.84
N LEU A 149 -1.01 -9.73 4.45
CA LEU A 149 -1.72 -9.03 3.36
C LEU A 149 -1.54 -9.77 2.02
N ALA A 150 -0.36 -10.32 1.74
CA ALA A 150 -0.16 -11.17 0.56
C ALA A 150 -1.16 -12.34 0.52
N TRP A 151 -1.38 -13.00 1.67
CA TRP A 151 -2.43 -14.01 1.80
C TRP A 151 -3.82 -13.39 1.58
N ARG A 152 -4.16 -12.25 2.18
CA ARG A 152 -5.50 -11.65 1.98
C ARG A 152 -5.81 -11.33 0.53
N ASN A 153 -4.82 -11.21 -0.35
CA ASN A 153 -5.02 -11.00 -1.79
C ASN A 153 -4.77 -12.25 -2.64
N ALA A 154 -4.84 -13.43 -2.00
CA ALA A 154 -4.60 -14.75 -2.61
C ALA A 154 -3.29 -14.84 -3.41
N TRP A 155 -2.28 -14.04 -3.03
CA TRP A 155 -1.06 -13.90 -3.81
C TRP A 155 -0.03 -14.94 -3.36
N ASP A 156 0.08 -16.02 -4.12
CA ASP A 156 1.09 -17.05 -3.89
C ASP A 156 2.47 -16.59 -4.39
N ILE A 157 3.45 -16.59 -3.49
CA ILE A 157 4.77 -15.98 -3.70
C ILE A 157 5.90 -16.74 -2.97
N PRO A 158 6.14 -18.01 -3.31
CA PRO A 158 7.14 -18.83 -2.60
C PRO A 158 8.55 -18.24 -2.68
N GLU A 159 8.95 -17.69 -3.83
CA GLU A 159 10.28 -17.09 -4.02
C GLU A 159 10.45 -15.79 -3.22
N MET A 160 9.47 -14.88 -3.30
CA MET A 160 9.50 -13.63 -2.53
C MET A 160 9.42 -13.91 -1.01
N THR A 161 8.67 -14.93 -0.60
CA THR A 161 8.63 -15.41 0.78
C THR A 161 10.02 -15.86 1.25
N ALA A 162 10.72 -16.67 0.45
CA ALA A 162 12.07 -17.11 0.78
C ALA A 162 13.07 -15.95 0.87
N LYS A 163 12.96 -14.94 -0.02
CA LYS A 163 13.78 -13.72 0.05
C LYS A 163 13.49 -12.90 1.32
N THR A 164 12.21 -12.76 1.67
CA THR A 164 11.78 -12.07 2.89
C THR A 164 12.28 -12.78 4.16
N ASP A 165 12.21 -14.11 4.19
CA ASP A 165 12.73 -14.93 5.29
C ASP A 165 14.26 -14.85 5.41
N ALA A 166 14.97 -14.79 4.29
CA ALA A 166 16.42 -14.59 4.30
C ALA A 166 16.81 -13.21 4.83
N ALA A 167 16.09 -12.15 4.41
CA ALA A 167 16.40 -10.77 4.78
C ALA A 167 16.29 -10.49 6.28
N VAL A 168 15.40 -11.17 7.00
CA VAL A 168 15.30 -11.01 8.47
C VAL A 168 16.42 -11.74 9.22
N LEU A 169 17.06 -12.73 8.61
CA LEU A 169 18.16 -13.50 9.19
C LEU A 169 19.56 -12.93 8.86
N GLU A 170 19.65 -11.96 7.94
CA GLU A 170 20.92 -11.32 7.58
C GLU A 170 21.42 -10.42 8.72
N ALA A 171 22.68 -10.61 9.12
CA ALA A 171 23.29 -9.90 10.24
C ALA A 171 24.02 -8.62 9.79
N ASP A 172 24.54 -8.59 8.56
CA ASP A 172 25.18 -7.41 8.00
C ASP A 172 24.14 -6.38 7.56
N ALA A 173 24.17 -5.21 8.18
CA ALA A 173 23.16 -4.18 7.95
C ALA A 173 23.14 -3.65 6.50
N GLY A 174 24.30 -3.59 5.84
CA GLY A 174 24.40 -3.12 4.44
C GLY A 174 23.77 -4.12 3.47
N THR A 175 24.13 -5.39 3.62
CA THR A 175 23.57 -6.51 2.85
C THR A 175 22.07 -6.62 3.08
N ARG A 176 21.64 -6.55 4.35
CA ARG A 176 20.24 -6.58 4.73
C ARG A 176 19.43 -5.43 4.11
N ALA A 177 19.97 -4.20 4.13
CA ALA A 177 19.33 -3.07 3.49
C ALA A 177 19.15 -3.28 1.98
N GLN A 178 20.19 -3.79 1.31
CA GLN A 178 20.13 -4.11 -0.12
C GLN A 178 19.07 -5.18 -0.43
N MET A 179 18.98 -6.23 0.40
CA MET A 179 17.95 -7.27 0.25
C MET A 179 16.54 -6.68 0.32
N TYR A 180 16.27 -5.76 1.25
CA TYR A 180 14.96 -5.09 1.33
C TYR A 180 14.71 -4.14 0.16
N LEU A 181 15.72 -3.44 -0.35
CA LEU A 181 15.59 -2.61 -1.55
C LEU A 181 15.21 -3.45 -2.77
N ASP A 182 15.90 -4.57 -2.99
CA ASP A 182 15.63 -5.46 -4.12
C ASP A 182 14.25 -6.13 -4.01
N LEU A 183 13.86 -6.52 -2.79
CA LEU A 183 12.53 -7.05 -2.50
C LEU A 183 11.42 -6.04 -2.84
N GLN A 184 11.61 -4.76 -2.50
CA GLN A 184 10.66 -3.70 -2.82
C GLN A 184 10.57 -3.43 -4.32
N ARG A 185 11.70 -3.40 -5.04
CA ARG A 185 11.70 -3.23 -6.51
C ARG A 185 10.93 -4.34 -7.21
N GLU A 186 11.17 -5.59 -6.82
CA GLU A 186 10.40 -6.72 -7.35
C GLU A 186 8.90 -6.59 -7.01
N HIS A 187 8.59 -6.25 -5.76
CA HIS A 187 7.22 -6.06 -5.30
C HIS A 187 6.50 -4.94 -6.06
N GLN A 188 7.15 -3.80 -6.32
CA GLN A 188 6.61 -2.71 -7.13
C GLN A 188 6.15 -3.19 -8.49
N GLU A 189 6.88 -4.10 -9.11
CA GLU A 189 6.55 -4.60 -10.43
C GLU A 189 5.42 -5.64 -10.40
N VAL A 190 5.53 -6.67 -9.55
CA VAL A 190 4.74 -7.91 -9.72
C VAL A 190 3.57 -8.06 -8.75
N SER A 191 3.57 -7.28 -7.66
CA SER A 191 2.55 -7.40 -6.62
C SER A 191 1.15 -6.97 -7.07
N PRO A 192 0.08 -7.50 -6.44
CA PRO A 192 -1.29 -7.03 -6.62
C PRO A 192 -1.58 -5.71 -5.91
N PHE A 193 -0.61 -5.16 -5.16
CA PHE A 193 -0.80 -3.92 -4.42
C PHE A 193 -0.48 -2.72 -5.31
N ILE A 194 -1.34 -1.70 -5.21
CA ILE A 194 -1.06 -0.36 -5.71
C ILE A 194 -0.75 0.48 -4.47
N ILE A 195 0.52 0.56 -4.12
CA ILE A 195 0.98 1.38 -2.99
C ILE A 195 1.13 2.79 -3.55
N MET A 196 0.45 3.75 -2.93
CA MET A 196 0.34 5.10 -3.50
C MET A 196 1.14 6.13 -2.72
N PHE A 197 1.06 6.07 -1.39
CA PHE A 197 1.41 7.19 -0.54
C PHE A 197 1.98 6.74 0.80
N GLN A 198 2.85 7.59 1.34
CA GLN A 198 3.19 7.61 2.76
C GLN A 198 2.54 8.83 3.40
N GLU A 199 1.82 8.61 4.51
CA GLU A 199 1.23 9.70 5.28
C GLU A 199 2.30 10.51 6.04
N ILE A 200 2.05 11.82 6.10
CA ILE A 200 2.78 12.77 6.94
C ILE A 200 1.99 12.94 8.24
N GLU A 201 2.59 12.64 9.38
CA GLU A 201 1.96 12.87 10.67
C GLU A 201 2.00 14.37 11.03
N VAL A 202 0.82 15.01 11.02
CA VAL A 202 0.66 16.42 11.33
C VAL A 202 0.15 16.58 12.76
N MET A 203 0.88 17.36 13.56
CA MET A 203 0.54 17.64 14.95
C MET A 203 0.33 19.13 15.19
N ALA A 204 -0.77 19.46 15.85
CA ALA A 204 -1.00 20.78 16.43
C ALA A 204 -0.95 20.68 17.96
N ARG A 205 -0.13 21.51 18.61
CA ARG A 205 -0.06 21.62 20.07
C ARG A 205 -0.22 23.06 20.53
N ARG A 206 -0.80 23.25 21.72
CA ARG A 206 -0.85 24.56 22.39
C ARG A 206 0.59 24.99 22.73
N ALA A 207 0.91 26.27 22.56
CA ALA A 207 2.26 26.80 22.74
C ALA A 207 2.91 26.50 24.11
N GLY A 208 2.12 26.44 25.19
CA GLY A 208 2.62 26.13 26.54
C GLY A 208 2.89 24.64 26.79
N VAL A 209 2.43 23.73 25.93
CA VAL A 209 2.61 22.29 26.12
C VAL A 209 4.01 21.89 25.69
N GLN A 210 4.82 21.37 26.63
CA GLN A 210 6.17 20.87 26.37
C GLN A 210 6.25 19.35 26.60
N GLY A 211 7.33 18.71 26.12
CA GLY A 211 7.64 17.30 26.40
C GLY A 211 6.76 16.26 25.72
N PHE A 212 5.89 16.66 24.79
CA PHE A 212 5.18 15.73 23.91
C PHE A 212 6.09 15.31 22.75
N VAL A 213 6.19 14.01 22.50
CA VAL A 213 7.04 13.43 21.44
C VAL A 213 6.18 12.69 20.44
N VAL A 214 6.32 13.06 19.16
CA VAL A 214 5.74 12.30 18.05
C VAL A 214 6.61 11.08 17.82
N GLY A 215 6.02 9.91 17.91
CA GLY A 215 6.73 8.66 17.69
C GLY A 215 7.03 8.42 16.20
N PRO A 216 7.96 7.52 15.87
CA PRO A 216 8.21 7.10 14.49
C PRO A 216 7.06 6.26 13.89
N SER A 217 6.12 5.79 14.72
CA SER A 217 4.88 5.13 14.29
C SER A 217 3.68 5.71 15.03
N PHE A 218 2.48 5.46 14.49
CA PHE A 218 1.20 5.97 15.05
C PHE A 218 0.93 5.55 16.50
N ASN A 219 1.58 4.49 16.99
CA ASN A 219 1.44 3.98 18.37
C ASN A 219 2.55 4.43 19.33
N ASP A 220 3.56 5.17 18.84
CA ASP A 220 4.74 5.54 19.61
C ASP A 220 4.69 6.98 20.16
N ASN A 221 3.54 7.67 20.01
CA ASN A 221 3.33 9.01 20.54
C ASN A 221 3.42 9.01 22.08
N SER A 222 4.38 9.76 22.63
CA SER A 222 4.69 9.73 24.05
C SER A 222 4.25 10.98 24.78
N PHE A 223 3.38 10.78 25.78
CA PHE A 223 2.89 11.81 26.70
C PHE A 223 3.65 11.86 28.02
N ARG A 224 4.66 11.01 28.20
CA ARG A 224 5.30 10.77 29.51
C ARG A 224 5.94 12.02 30.12
N ALA A 225 6.52 12.88 29.29
CA ALA A 225 7.22 14.10 29.72
C ALA A 225 6.35 15.36 29.57
N VAL A 226 5.05 15.21 29.33
CA VAL A 226 4.19 16.34 29.00
C VAL A 226 3.98 17.27 30.20
N THR A 227 4.28 18.56 30.00
CA THR A 227 4.01 19.64 30.96
C THR A 227 3.16 20.74 30.31
N LYS A 228 2.59 21.64 31.14
CA LYS A 228 1.79 22.80 30.73
C LYS A 228 2.42 24.10 31.21
#